data_AF-A0A7V8YTR4-F1
#
_entry.id   AF-A0A7V8YTR4-F1
#
_cell.length_a   1.000
_cell.length_b   1.000
_cell.length_c   1.000
_cell.angle_alpha   90.00
_cell.angle_beta   90.00
_cell.angle_gamma   90.00
#
_symmetry.space_group_name_H-M   'P 1'
#
loop_
_entity.id
_entity.type
_entity.pdbx_description
1 polymer ?
#
loop_
_entity_poly.entity_id
_entity_poly.type
_entity_poly.pdbx_seq_one_letter_code
_entity_poly.pdbx_strand_id
1 'polypeptide(L)'
;MRRDLPSGTVTFLFTDVEGSTRLLDELGAPGYAEALAAHRRVIRAAFAAHEGVEVDTQGDAFFVAFPTAPGALAAARCSSPRRRSRSWLERACSTSVSIG
;
A
#
# COMPACT_ATOMS: atom_id res chain seq x y z
N MET A 1 20.64 12.17 0.61
CA MET A 1 19.89 12.38 1.87
C MET A 1 19.38 11.04 2.35
N ARG A 2 19.98 10.48 3.41
CA ARG A 2 19.42 9.30 4.09
C ARG A 2 18.20 9.81 4.87
N ARG A 3 17.00 9.37 4.51
CA ARG A 3 15.83 9.58 5.36
C ARG A 3 16.08 8.78 6.63
N ASP A 4 16.18 9.46 7.77
CA ASP A 4 16.34 8.80 9.06
C ASP A 4 15.14 7.87 9.26
N LEU A 5 15.42 6.57 9.32
CA LEU A 5 14.40 5.58 9.65
C LEU A 5 14.00 5.81 11.11
N PRO A 6 12.70 5.77 11.45
CA PRO A 6 12.26 5.95 12.82
C PRO A 6 12.95 4.94 13.74
N SER A 7 13.53 5.42 14.85
CA SER A 7 14.21 4.60 15.84
C SER A 7 13.31 4.41 17.08
N GLY A 8 13.09 3.17 17.52
CA GLY A 8 12.20 2.85 18.65
C GLY A 8 11.18 1.76 18.27
N THR A 9 9.96 1.83 18.82
CA THR A 9 8.83 1.01 18.35
C THR A 9 8.40 1.50 16.98
N VAL A 10 8.55 0.68 15.96
CA VAL A 10 8.23 1.01 14.57
C VAL A 10 7.13 0.09 14.10
N THR A 11 6.12 0.64 13.43
CA THR A 11 5.05 -0.16 12.86
C THR A 11 5.28 -0.35 11.38
N PHE A 12 5.38 -1.59 10.97
CA PHE A 12 5.51 -1.99 9.58
C PHE A 12 4.15 -2.28 9.00
N LEU A 13 3.90 -1.74 7.80
CA LEU A 13 2.74 -2.01 7.00
C LEU A 13 3.20 -2.69 5.71
N PHE A 14 2.61 -3.85 5.45
CA PHE A 14 2.75 -4.56 4.19
C PHE A 14 1.41 -4.52 3.48
N THR A 15 1.42 -4.09 2.22
CA THR A 15 0.25 -4.17 1.35
C THR A 15 0.63 -4.94 0.10
N ASP A 16 -0.22 -5.86 -0.34
CA ASP A 16 -0.01 -6.62 -1.57
C ASP A 16 -1.29 -6.63 -2.41
N VAL A 17 -1.13 -6.70 -3.74
CA VAL A 17 -2.27 -6.76 -4.66
C VAL A 17 -2.69 -8.22 -4.88
N GLU A 18 -3.65 -8.71 -4.10
CA GLU A 18 -4.21 -10.05 -4.25
C GLU A 18 -4.78 -10.28 -5.66
N GLY A 19 -4.25 -11.30 -6.35
CA GLY A 19 -4.72 -11.65 -7.69
C GLY A 19 -4.13 -10.76 -8.79
N SER A 20 -3.00 -10.11 -8.57
CA SER A 20 -2.24 -9.37 -9.59
C SER A 20 -1.93 -10.17 -10.85
N THR A 21 -1.60 -11.46 -10.72
CA THR A 21 -1.41 -12.36 -11.87
C THR A 21 -2.67 -12.48 -12.72
N ARG A 22 -3.84 -12.60 -12.07
CA ARG A 22 -5.12 -12.68 -12.76
C ARG A 22 -5.51 -11.34 -13.39
N LEU A 23 -5.20 -10.24 -12.72
CA LEU A 23 -5.38 -8.89 -13.26
C LEU A 23 -4.50 -8.65 -14.49
N LEU A 24 -3.27 -9.16 -14.48
CA LEU A 24 -2.36 -9.09 -15.62
C LEU A 24 -2.92 -9.89 -16.82
N ASP A 25 -3.50 -11.06 -16.58
CA ASP A 25 -4.15 -11.87 -17.61
C ASP A 25 -5.43 -11.21 -18.16
N GLU A 26 -6.24 -10.58 -17.31
CA GLU A 26 -7.53 -9.96 -17.70
C GLU A 26 -7.35 -8.58 -18.39
N LEU A 27 -6.41 -7.75 -17.94
CA LEU A 27 -6.19 -6.38 -18.45
C LEU A 27 -5.04 -6.29 -19.46
N GLY A 28 -4.19 -7.31 -19.53
CA GLY A 28 -2.92 -7.26 -20.25
C GLY A 28 -1.88 -6.36 -19.58
N ALA A 29 -0.62 -6.51 -19.98
CA ALA A 29 0.51 -5.75 -19.43
C ALA A 29 0.32 -4.21 -19.39
N PRO A 30 -0.16 -3.53 -20.46
CA PRO A 30 -0.32 -2.07 -20.42
C PRO A 30 -1.48 -1.62 -19.52
N GLY A 31 -2.63 -2.32 -19.55
CA GLY A 31 -3.79 -1.98 -18.72
C GLY A 31 -3.51 -2.24 -17.23
N TYR A 32 -2.79 -3.31 -16.92
CA TYR A 32 -2.34 -3.60 -15.56
C TYR A 32 -1.36 -2.54 -15.05
N ALA A 33 -0.40 -2.10 -15.88
CA ALA A 33 0.55 -1.07 -15.49
C ALA A 33 -0.12 0.28 -15.16
N GLU A 34 -1.14 0.68 -15.93
CA GLU A 34 -1.91 1.89 -15.65
C GLU A 34 -2.74 1.76 -14.36
N ALA A 35 -3.46 0.65 -14.20
CA ALA A 35 -4.25 0.37 -13.00
C ALA A 35 -3.36 0.33 -11.75
N LEU A 36 -2.21 -0.33 -11.83
CA LEU A 36 -1.23 -0.38 -10.76
C LEU A 36 -0.67 1.02 -10.46
N ALA A 37 -0.30 1.80 -11.48
CA ALA A 37 0.20 3.16 -11.27
C ALA A 37 -0.83 4.09 -10.60
N ALA A 38 -2.12 3.94 -10.92
CA ALA A 38 -3.21 4.67 -10.25
C ALA A 38 -3.34 4.23 -8.78
N HIS A 39 -3.31 2.92 -8.52
CA HIS A 39 -3.35 2.34 -7.18
C HIS A 39 -2.18 2.81 -6.31
N ARG A 40 -0.95 2.72 -6.83
CA ARG A 40 0.27 3.20 -6.17
C ARG A 40 0.18 4.68 -5.78
N ARG A 41 -0.44 5.51 -6.63
CA ARG A 41 -0.63 6.94 -6.35
C ARG A 41 -1.54 7.18 -5.15
N VAL A 42 -2.67 6.48 -5.08
CA VAL A 42 -3.63 6.60 -3.97
C VAL A 42 -3.00 6.13 -2.66
N ILE A 43 -2.34 4.98 -2.71
CA ILE A 43 -1.69 4.38 -1.55
C ILE A 43 -0.55 5.27 -1.02
N ARG A 44 0.33 5.77 -1.90
CA ARG A 44 1.40 6.68 -1.48
C ARG A 44 0.88 7.98 -0.87
N ALA A 45 -0.23 8.50 -1.37
CA ALA A 45 -0.87 9.69 -0.78
C ALA A 45 -1.39 9.40 0.64
N ALA A 46 -1.99 8.23 0.86
CA ALA A 46 -2.42 7.80 2.19
C ALA A 46 -1.23 7.63 3.14
N PHE A 47 -0.12 7.04 2.68
CA PHE A 47 1.08 6.88 3.49
C PHE A 47 1.70 8.21 3.88
N ALA A 48 1.85 9.13 2.92
CA ALA A 48 2.39 10.46 3.18
C ALA A 48 1.55 11.26 4.19
N ALA A 49 0.22 11.11 4.17
CA ALA A 49 -0.67 11.76 5.13
C ALA A 49 -0.51 11.26 6.58
N HIS A 50 0.07 10.08 6.77
CA HIS A 50 0.25 9.43 8.06
C HIS A 50 1.74 9.26 8.45
N GLU A 51 2.63 10.06 7.85
CA GLU A 51 4.08 10.03 8.12
C GLU A 51 4.74 8.66 7.82
N GLY A 52 4.13 7.89 6.91
CA GLY A 52 4.69 6.63 6.43
C GLY A 52 5.90 6.86 5.53
N VAL A 53 6.97 6.12 5.80
CA VAL A 53 8.18 6.08 4.97
C VAL A 53 8.17 4.79 4.17
N GLU A 54 8.08 4.90 2.84
CA GLU A 54 8.25 3.76 1.94
C GLU A 54 9.70 3.25 2.08
N VAL A 55 9.83 2.00 2.52
CA VAL A 55 11.12 1.34 2.71
C VAL A 55 11.48 0.53 1.47
N ASP A 56 10.52 -0.21 0.92
CA ASP A 56 10.70 -1.00 -0.30
C ASP A 56 9.38 -1.16 -1.07
N THR A 57 9.48 -1.43 -2.37
CA THR A 57 8.37 -1.81 -3.23
C THR A 57 8.81 -3.00 -4.09
N GLN A 58 8.24 -4.17 -3.83
CA GLN A 58 8.53 -5.40 -4.59
C GLN A 58 7.35 -5.74 -5.47
N GLY A 59 7.47 -5.46 -6.78
CA GLY A 59 6.38 -5.67 -7.71
C GLY A 59 5.19 -4.78 -7.34
N ASP A 60 4.06 -5.38 -7.07
CA ASP A 60 2.81 -4.79 -6.62
C ASP A 60 2.68 -4.65 -5.09
N ALA A 61 3.61 -5.24 -4.35
CA ALA A 61 3.66 -5.13 -2.90
C ALA A 61 4.43 -3.88 -2.42
N PHE A 62 3.94 -3.25 -1.36
CA PHE A 62 4.60 -2.15 -0.67
C PHE A 62 5.02 -2.55 0.74
N PHE A 63 6.19 -2.07 1.13
CA PHE A 63 6.71 -2.14 2.48
C PHE A 63 6.95 -0.74 3.03
N VAL A 64 6.22 -0.39 4.08
CA VAL A 64 6.22 0.97 4.66
C VAL A 64 6.43 0.91 6.16
N ALA A 65 7.29 1.79 6.66
CA ALA A 65 7.52 1.98 8.07
C ALA A 65 6.81 3.24 8.57
N PHE A 66 6.10 3.11 9.68
CA PHE A 66 5.45 4.21 10.38
C PHE A 66 6.07 4.38 11.76
N PRO A 67 6.24 5.63 12.23
CA PRO A 67 6.74 5.89 13.58
C PRO A 67 5.73 5.50 14.67
N THR A 68 4.45 5.29 14.33
CA THR A 68 3.40 4.96 15.31
C THR A 68 2.40 3.93 14.77
N ALA A 69 1.91 3.05 15.65
CA ALA A 69 0.89 2.05 15.32
C ALA A 69 -0.46 2.66 14.87
N PRO A 70 -0.97 3.74 15.49
CA PRO A 70 -2.17 4.42 15.00
C PRO A 70 -2.01 5.00 13.59
N GLY A 71 -0.83 5.53 13.25
CA GLY A 71 -0.52 6.04 11.91
C GLY A 71 -0.59 4.94 10.86
N ALA A 72 0.05 3.79 11.13
CA ALA A 72 -0.02 2.62 10.26
C ALA A 72 -1.45 2.09 10.08
N LEU A 73 -2.23 2.06 11.16
CA LEU A 73 -3.62 1.58 11.12
C LEU A 73 -4.53 2.54 10.35
N ALA A 74 -4.34 3.85 10.50
CA ALA A 74 -5.08 4.86 9.76
C ALA A 74 -4.74 4.80 8.26
N ALA A 75 -3.45 4.65 7.92
CA ALA A 75 -2.99 4.43 6.56
C ALA A 75 -3.58 3.15 5.96
N ALA A 76 -3.56 2.02 6.68
CA ALA A 76 -4.17 0.75 6.27
C ALA A 76 -5.67 0.88 6.00
N ARG A 77 -6.39 1.66 6.82
CA ARG A 77 -7.82 1.93 6.65
C ARG A 77 -8.13 2.85 5.49
N CYS A 78 -7.21 3.75 5.15
CA CYS A 78 -7.34 4.68 4.03
C CYS A 78 -6.95 4.02 2.70
N SER A 79 -5.97 3.12 2.73
CA SER A 79 -5.56 2.29 1.58
C SER A 79 -6.59 1.20 1.28
N SER A 80 -7.23 0.62 2.30
CA SER A 80 -8.33 -0.31 2.11
C SER A 80 -9.55 0.46 1.60
N PRO A 81 -9.96 0.27 0.35
CA PRO A 81 -11.04 1.06 -0.22
C PRO A 81 -12.32 0.80 0.57
N ARG A 82 -12.83 1.85 1.20
CA ARG A 82 -14.06 1.79 1.98
C ARG A 82 -15.25 1.67 1.05
N ARG A 83 -15.55 0.44 0.62
CA ARG A 83 -16.83 -0.10 0.10
C ARG A 83 -17.79 0.96 -0.49
N ARG A 84 -17.37 1.76 -1.46
CA ARG A 84 -18.26 2.78 -2.04
C ARG A 84 -18.00 3.18 -3.48
N SER A 85 -17.01 2.63 -4.18
CA SER A 85 -16.87 2.89 -5.61
C SER A 85 -16.41 1.65 -6.35
N ARG A 86 -17.25 1.25 -7.33
CA ARG A 86 -17.20 0.06 -8.20
C ARG A 86 -15.90 -0.10 -9.02
N SER A 87 -14.71 -0.09 -8.42
CA SER A 87 -13.45 -0.33 -9.12
C SER A 87 -12.84 -1.67 -8.71
N TRP A 88 -12.25 -2.37 -9.67
CA TRP A 88 -11.68 -3.72 -9.53
C TRP A 88 -10.60 -3.85 -8.44
N LEU A 89 -10.07 -2.73 -7.93
CA LEU A 89 -9.06 -2.65 -6.88
C LEU A 89 -9.57 -3.09 -5.49
N GLU A 90 -10.89 -3.13 -5.27
CA GLU A 90 -11.46 -3.46 -3.95
C GLU A 90 -11.32 -4.93 -3.54
N ARG A 91 -11.12 -5.85 -4.49
CA ARG A 91 -11.05 -7.30 -4.22
C ARG A 91 -9.63 -7.83 -4.07
N ALA A 92 -8.66 -6.95 -4.27
CA ALA A 92 -7.32 -7.34 -4.63
C ALA A 92 -6.29 -6.69 -3.70
N CYS A 93 -6.61 -6.32 -2.46
CA CYS A 93 -5.62 -5.66 -1.59
C CYS A 93 -5.60 -6.32 -0.22
N SER A 94 -4.58 -7.14 0.01
CA SER A 94 -4.25 -7.64 1.35
C SER A 94 -3.47 -6.56 2.09
N THR A 95 -3.79 -6.33 3.36
CA THR A 95 -3.04 -5.38 4.19
C THR A 95 -2.73 -6.03 5.53
N SER A 96 -1.45 -6.15 5.85
CA SER A 96 -0.96 -6.70 7.11
C SER A 96 -0.16 -5.63 7.87
N VAL A 97 -0.46 -5.47 9.16
CA VAL A 97 0.23 -4.55 10.07
C VAL A 97 1.01 -5.36 11.09
N SER A 98 2.30 -5.06 11.26
CA SER A 98 3.15 -5.65 12.31
C SER A 98 3.79 -4.56 13.14
N ILE A 99 3.74 -4.68 14.46
CA ILE A 99 4.30 -3.72 15.42
C ILE A 99 5.58 -4.35 15.98
N GLY A 100 6.72 -3.69 15.79
CA GLY A 100 8.03 -4.11 16.30
C GLY A 100 8.62 -3.12 17.28
#